data_AF-F6EME5-F1
#
_entry.id   AF-F6EME5-F1
#
_cell.length_a   1.000
_cell.length_b   1.000
_cell.length_c   1.000
_cell.angle_alpha   90.00
_cell.angle_beta   90.00
_cell.angle_gamma   90.00
#
_symmetry.space_group_name_H-M   'P 1'
#
loop_
_entity.id
_entity.type
_entity.pdbx_description
1 polymer ?
#
loop_
_entity_poly.entity_id
_entity_poly.type
_entity_poly.pdbx_seq_one_letter_code
_entity_poly.pdbx_strand_id
1 'polypeptide(L)'
;MTRTLLTVLLFAIWVLLVWLMIRSWRRRGERQSALVGPLPEVPDALGAPLLGPSYGLYVGSTLAPSWINRVAVGDFGNRADGELSAFDEGLLLTREGASTIWIPRDLVLHIRTDRGLAGKVITRDGLLVIRWRTSTGAEIDTGFRAVDKYEYDEWLTVWDAETSHDDNRSSNSSDNNVQDGKNGVNG
;
A
#
# COMPACT_ATOMS: atom_id res chain seq x y z
N MET A 1 39.68 42.83 -7.46
CA MET A 1 39.24 42.47 -6.09
C MET A 1 37.71 42.43 -5.95
N THR A 2 36.95 43.37 -6.53
CA THR A 2 35.47 43.36 -6.50
C THR A 2 34.85 42.19 -7.27
N ARG A 3 35.35 41.87 -8.47
CA ARG A 3 34.86 40.74 -9.29
C ARG A 3 34.99 39.40 -8.56
N THR A 4 36.14 39.14 -7.92
CA THR A 4 36.41 37.92 -7.15
C THR A 4 35.52 37.80 -5.92
N LEU A 5 35.25 38.91 -5.22
CA LEU A 5 34.32 38.94 -4.08
C LEU A 5 32.88 38.60 -4.50
N LEU A 6 32.40 39.17 -5.60
CA LEU A 6 31.06 38.85 -6.13
C LEU A 6 30.94 37.39 -6.57
N THR A 7 31.97 36.82 -7.20
CA THR A 7 31.99 35.40 -7.59
C THR A 7 31.95 34.48 -6.37
N VAL A 8 32.73 34.76 -5.33
CA VAL A 8 32.71 33.97 -4.08
C VAL A 8 31.36 34.07 -3.38
N LEU A 9 30.76 35.26 -3.33
CA LEU A 9 29.43 35.46 -2.75
C LEU A 9 28.36 34.67 -3.52
N LEU A 10 28.33 34.78 -4.84
CA LEU A 10 27.39 34.03 -5.69
C LEU A 10 27.57 32.52 -5.53
N PHE A 11 28.82 32.05 -5.47
CA PHE A 11 29.11 30.64 -5.24
C PHE A 11 28.63 30.17 -3.86
N ALA A 12 28.85 30.96 -2.80
CA ALA A 12 28.36 30.65 -1.46
C ALA A 12 26.83 30.59 -1.42
N ILE A 13 26.13 31.52 -2.08
CA ILE A 13 24.68 31.51 -2.22
C ILE A 13 24.23 30.25 -2.97
N TRP A 14 24.89 29.90 -4.07
CA TRP A 14 24.57 28.69 -4.84
C TRP A 14 24.72 27.42 -4.00
N VAL A 15 25.84 27.28 -3.27
CA VAL A 15 26.07 26.14 -2.35
C VAL A 15 25.00 26.09 -1.26
N LEU A 16 24.62 27.24 -0.69
CA LEU A 16 23.55 27.33 0.30
C LEU A 16 22.20 26.87 -0.26
N LEU A 17 21.85 27.28 -1.48
CA LEU A 17 20.61 26.86 -2.15
C LEU A 17 20.62 25.35 -2.41
N VAL A 18 21.72 24.78 -2.91
CA VAL A 18 21.87 23.33 -3.10
C VAL A 18 21.74 22.60 -1.77
N TRP A 19 22.37 23.10 -0.71
CA TRP A 19 22.27 22.51 0.62
C TRP A 19 20.84 22.54 1.18
N LEU A 20 20.11 23.65 1.00
CA LEU A 20 18.71 23.77 1.39
C LEU A 20 17.80 22.81 0.59
N MET A 21 18.05 22.63 -0.71
CA MET A 21 17.32 21.65 -1.52
C MET A 21 17.54 20.22 -1.02
N ILE A 22 18.80 19.83 -0.78
CA ILE A 22 19.14 18.51 -0.23
C ILE A 22 18.49 18.32 1.14
N ARG A 23 18.52 19.34 2.01
CA ARG A 23 17.89 19.29 3.33
C ARG A 23 16.37 19.14 3.26
N SER A 24 15.72 19.84 2.31
CA SER A 24 14.28 19.69 2.05
C SER A 24 13.93 18.28 1.62
N TRP A 25 14.75 17.65 0.78
CA TRP A 25 14.54 16.28 0.31
C TRP A 25 14.74 15.26 1.43
N ARG A 26 15.81 15.41 2.23
CA ARG A 26 16.05 14.55 3.41
C ARG A 26 14.90 14.62 4.42
N ARG A 27 14.43 15.83 4.74
CA ARG A 27 13.28 16.01 5.64
C ARG A 27 11.99 15.37 5.11
N ARG A 28 11.80 15.33 3.79
CA ARG A 28 10.65 14.65 3.19
C ARG A 28 10.76 13.12 3.35
N GLY A 29 11.96 12.55 3.12
CA GLY A 29 12.21 11.13 3.35
C GLY A 29 12.00 10.72 4.81
N GLU A 30 12.55 11.47 5.77
CA GLU A 30 12.38 11.22 7.22
C GLU A 30 10.91 11.28 7.66
N ARG A 31 10.13 12.23 7.11
CA ARG A 31 8.69 12.30 7.39
C ARG A 31 7.94 11.11 6.81
N GLN A 32 8.28 10.67 5.61
CA GLN A 32 7.66 9.49 5.01
C GLN A 32 8.03 8.20 5.77
N SER A 33 9.27 8.03 6.22
CA SER A 33 9.64 6.87 7.04
C SER A 33 8.90 6.85 8.37
N ALA A 34 8.72 8.00 9.02
CA ALA A 34 7.92 8.10 10.24
C ALA A 34 6.42 7.84 10.01
N LEU A 35 5.90 8.24 8.85
CA LEU A 35 4.50 8.04 8.48
C LEU A 35 4.18 6.62 8.04
N VAL A 36 5.11 5.91 7.38
CA VAL A 36 4.90 4.52 6.93
C VAL A 36 5.19 3.53 8.06
N GLY A 37 6.16 3.85 8.93
CA GLY A 37 6.55 2.97 10.02
C GLY A 37 7.22 1.68 9.54
N PRO A 38 7.37 0.68 10.43
CA PRO A 38 7.85 -0.64 10.05
C PRO A 38 6.81 -1.32 9.16
N LEU A 39 7.30 -1.94 8.08
CA LEU A 39 6.48 -2.69 7.15
C LEU A 39 6.17 -4.07 7.73
N PRO A 40 4.97 -4.62 7.48
CA PRO A 40 4.63 -5.98 7.89
C PRO A 40 5.60 -7.00 7.30
N GLU A 41 6.04 -7.96 8.12
CA GLU A 41 6.84 -9.09 7.67
C GLU A 41 5.93 -10.21 7.13
N VAL A 42 6.46 -10.99 6.19
CA VAL A 42 5.76 -12.15 5.64
C VAL A 42 5.68 -13.22 6.74
N PRO A 43 4.50 -13.80 7.04
CA PRO A 43 4.38 -14.90 7.99
C PRO A 43 5.20 -16.13 7.58
N ASP A 44 5.75 -16.86 8.55
CA ASP A 44 6.58 -18.06 8.32
C ASP A 44 5.82 -19.20 7.61
N ALA A 45 4.50 -19.26 7.81
CA ALA A 45 3.62 -20.22 7.17
C ALA A 45 2.48 -19.47 6.49
N LEU A 46 2.47 -19.54 5.16
CA LEU A 46 1.34 -19.12 4.34
C LEU A 46 0.51 -20.37 4.02
N GLY A 47 -0.82 -20.27 4.16
CA GLY A 47 -1.74 -21.33 3.77
C GLY A 47 -1.75 -21.61 2.26
N ALA A 48 -2.75 -22.37 1.80
CA ALA A 48 -2.99 -22.49 0.37
C ALA A 48 -3.44 -21.13 -0.21
N PRO A 49 -2.92 -20.69 -1.36
CA PRO A 49 -3.34 -19.45 -1.97
C PRO A 49 -4.82 -19.54 -2.37
N LEU A 50 -5.59 -18.50 -2.03
CA LEU A 50 -6.97 -18.32 -2.46
C LEU A 50 -7.05 -17.93 -3.93
N LEU A 51 -6.08 -17.12 -4.38
CA LEU A 51 -5.98 -16.66 -5.77
C LEU A 51 -4.51 -16.43 -6.15
N GLY A 52 -4.19 -16.68 -7.41
CA GLY A 52 -2.85 -16.49 -7.98
C GLY A 52 -1.97 -17.76 -7.98
N PRO A 53 -0.68 -17.63 -8.32
CA PRO A 53 0.02 -16.37 -8.57
C PRO A 53 -0.40 -15.70 -9.89
N SER A 54 -0.83 -14.44 -9.79
CA SER A 54 -1.05 -13.55 -10.92
C SER A 54 0.27 -12.90 -11.31
N TYR A 55 0.75 -13.13 -12.53
CA TYR A 55 1.99 -12.55 -13.03
C TYR A 55 1.76 -11.16 -13.61
N GLY A 56 2.71 -10.27 -13.41
CA GLY A 56 2.56 -8.91 -13.90
C GLY A 56 3.65 -7.97 -13.45
N LEU A 57 3.26 -6.71 -13.38
CA LEU A 57 4.15 -5.61 -13.14
C LEU A 57 3.67 -4.81 -11.93
N TYR A 58 4.54 -4.72 -10.94
CA TYR A 58 4.41 -3.75 -9.86
C TYR A 58 4.79 -2.35 -10.35
N VAL A 59 3.84 -1.41 -10.31
CA VAL A 59 4.03 -0.04 -10.83
C VAL A 59 4.65 0.90 -9.77
N GLY A 60 4.53 0.52 -8.51
CA GLY A 60 4.96 1.28 -7.33
C GLY A 60 3.82 1.53 -6.36
N SER A 61 4.17 1.93 -5.14
CA SER A 61 3.24 2.35 -4.10
C SER A 61 3.28 3.86 -3.89
N THR A 62 2.12 4.45 -3.55
CA THR A 62 1.98 5.89 -3.28
C THR A 62 1.22 6.13 -1.97
N LEU A 63 1.50 7.25 -1.31
CA LEU A 63 0.71 7.69 -0.16
C LEU A 63 -0.64 8.24 -0.63
N ALA A 64 -1.73 7.61 -0.19
CA ALA A 64 -3.08 8.09 -0.47
C ALA A 64 -3.35 9.41 0.28
N PRO A 65 -4.19 10.31 -0.27
CA PRO A 65 -4.93 10.17 -1.53
C PRO A 65 -4.13 10.57 -2.78
N SER A 66 -2.81 10.82 -2.67
CA SER A 66 -2.00 11.34 -3.77
C SER A 66 -1.43 10.24 -4.66
N TRP A 67 -2.05 10.04 -5.82
CA TRP A 67 -1.61 9.06 -6.83
C TRP A 67 -0.22 9.32 -7.46
N ILE A 68 0.42 10.47 -7.18
CA ILE A 68 1.77 10.80 -7.69
C ILE A 68 2.85 10.71 -6.60
N ASN A 69 2.45 10.74 -5.33
CA ASN A 69 3.37 10.78 -4.20
C ASN A 69 3.90 9.39 -3.87
N ARG A 70 4.92 8.95 -4.62
CA ARG A 70 5.58 7.66 -4.42
C ARG A 70 6.08 7.50 -2.98
N VAL A 71 5.89 6.31 -2.44
CA VAL A 71 6.49 5.92 -1.16
C VAL A 71 8.01 5.86 -1.36
N ALA A 72 8.74 6.75 -0.70
CA ALA A 72 10.21 6.81 -0.79
C ALA A 72 10.91 5.93 0.26
N VAL A 73 10.13 5.18 1.05
CA VAL A 73 10.64 4.28 2.08
C VAL A 73 11.02 2.95 1.42
N GLY A 74 12.26 2.52 1.65
CA GLY A 74 12.79 1.30 1.04
C GLY A 74 12.77 1.38 -0.50
N ASP A 75 12.25 0.34 -1.13
CA ASP A 75 12.12 0.18 -2.58
C ASP A 75 10.65 0.15 -3.04
N PHE A 76 9.69 0.57 -2.21
CA PHE A 76 8.25 0.58 -2.51
C PHE A 76 7.91 1.61 -3.60
N GLY A 77 8.80 2.57 -3.85
CA GLY A 77 8.67 3.48 -4.98
C GLY A 77 9.12 2.85 -6.31
N ASN A 78 9.82 1.72 -6.29
CA ASN A 78 10.52 1.19 -7.46
C ASN A 78 9.64 0.20 -8.22
N ARG A 79 9.58 0.39 -9.54
CA ARG A 79 8.88 -0.52 -10.43
C ARG A 79 9.67 -1.83 -10.55
N ALA A 80 8.96 -2.95 -10.52
CA ALA A 80 9.53 -4.28 -10.67
C ALA A 80 8.53 -5.21 -11.35
N ASP A 81 9.00 -6.25 -12.04
CA ASP A 81 8.15 -7.37 -12.39
C ASP A 81 7.85 -8.18 -11.12
N GLY A 82 6.69 -8.81 -11.06
CA GLY A 82 6.26 -9.45 -9.82
C GLY A 82 5.04 -10.34 -9.94
N GLU A 83 4.80 -11.05 -8.85
CA GLU A 83 3.73 -12.03 -8.70
C GLU A 83 2.87 -11.64 -7.51
N LEU A 84 1.56 -11.52 -7.75
CA LEU A 84 0.57 -11.21 -6.73
C LEU A 84 -0.22 -12.48 -6.38
N SER A 85 -0.28 -12.82 -5.10
CA SER A 85 -1.05 -13.95 -4.58
C SER A 85 -1.89 -13.55 -3.38
N ALA A 86 -3.12 -14.06 -3.29
CA ALA A 86 -4.01 -13.87 -2.17
C ALA A 86 -3.99 -15.08 -1.24
N PHE A 87 -4.00 -14.83 0.05
CA PHE A 87 -4.11 -15.81 1.12
C PHE A 87 -5.23 -15.40 2.08
N ASP A 88 -5.61 -16.30 2.98
CA ASP A 88 -6.59 -15.98 4.03
C ASP A 88 -6.06 -14.85 4.93
N GLU A 89 -4.76 -14.86 5.23
CA GLU A 89 -4.13 -13.89 6.12
C GLU A 89 -3.78 -12.55 5.43
N GLY A 90 -3.78 -12.47 4.11
CA GLY A 90 -3.40 -11.25 3.40
C GLY A 90 -2.92 -11.46 1.96
N LEU A 91 -2.26 -10.43 1.42
CA LEU A 91 -1.76 -10.40 0.06
C LEU A 91 -0.23 -10.43 0.05
N LEU A 92 0.33 -11.29 -0.78
CA LEU A 92 1.76 -11.38 -1.02
C LEU A 92 2.07 -10.85 -2.42
N LEU A 93 2.96 -9.86 -2.48
CA LEU A 93 3.53 -9.36 -3.72
C LEU A 93 5.04 -9.59 -3.74
N THR A 94 5.45 -10.61 -4.47
CA THR A 94 6.86 -10.90 -4.74
C THR A 94 7.34 -10.03 -5.89
N ARG A 95 8.53 -9.44 -5.76
CA ARG A 95 9.09 -8.50 -6.75
C ARG A 95 10.49 -8.95 -7.16
N GLU A 96 10.75 -8.96 -8.46
CA GLU A 96 12.07 -9.30 -8.97
C GLU A 96 13.06 -8.16 -8.71
N GLY A 97 14.20 -8.48 -8.08
CA GLY A 97 15.24 -7.50 -7.76
C GLY A 97 14.86 -6.47 -6.69
N ALA A 98 13.74 -6.68 -5.97
CA ALA A 98 13.26 -5.84 -4.88
C ALA A 98 12.71 -6.70 -3.73
N SER A 99 12.47 -6.08 -2.57
CA SER A 99 11.94 -6.75 -1.39
C SER A 99 10.49 -7.24 -1.62
N THR A 100 10.08 -8.27 -0.90
CA THR A 100 8.68 -8.73 -0.95
C THR A 100 7.78 -7.78 -0.17
N ILE A 101 6.55 -7.57 -0.63
CA ILE A 101 5.54 -6.79 0.09
C ILE A 101 4.49 -7.75 0.63
N TRP A 102 4.34 -7.76 1.96
CA TRP A 102 3.20 -8.39 2.63
C TRP A 102 2.18 -7.33 3.02
N ILE A 103 0.92 -7.58 2.69
CA ILE A 103 -0.20 -6.72 3.06
C ILE A 103 -1.17 -7.57 3.88
N PRO A 104 -1.15 -7.48 5.21
CA PRO A 104 -2.09 -8.17 6.08
C PRO A 104 -3.54 -7.83 5.72
N ARG A 105 -4.43 -8.83 5.79
CA ARG A 105 -5.85 -8.66 5.45
C ARG A 105 -6.52 -7.55 6.25
N ASP A 106 -6.27 -7.49 7.57
CA ASP A 106 -6.84 -6.51 8.49
C ASP A 106 -6.44 -5.06 8.17
N LEU A 107 -5.37 -4.89 7.38
CA LEU A 107 -4.88 -3.59 6.95
C LEU A 107 -5.39 -3.19 5.57
N VAL A 108 -5.97 -4.08 4.77
CA VAL A 108 -6.53 -3.76 3.47
C VAL A 108 -7.86 -3.01 3.65
N LEU A 109 -7.98 -1.86 3.00
CA LEU A 109 -9.18 -1.03 3.03
C LEU A 109 -10.11 -1.32 1.86
N HIS A 110 -9.56 -1.49 0.66
CA HIS A 110 -10.30 -1.94 -0.53
C HIS A 110 -9.34 -2.25 -1.67
N ILE A 111 -9.81 -3.08 -2.59
CA ILE A 111 -9.16 -3.35 -3.88
C ILE A 111 -10.04 -2.73 -4.96
N ARG A 112 -9.44 -2.01 -5.91
CA ARG A 112 -10.17 -1.39 -7.02
C ARG A 112 -9.37 -1.46 -8.31
N THR A 113 -10.05 -1.37 -9.44
CA THR A 113 -9.39 -1.05 -10.70
C THR A 113 -9.26 0.47 -10.86
N ASP A 114 -8.13 0.92 -11.38
CA ASP A 114 -7.88 2.34 -11.62
C ASP A 114 -7.17 2.55 -12.97
N ARG A 115 -7.17 3.80 -13.43
CA ARG A 115 -6.53 4.24 -14.68
C ARG A 115 -5.14 4.83 -14.47
N GLY A 116 -4.70 5.02 -13.22
CA GLY A 116 -3.35 5.51 -12.98
C GLY A 116 -2.90 5.49 -11.53
N LEU A 117 -1.62 5.22 -11.33
CA LEU A 117 -0.95 5.25 -10.03
C LEU A 117 0.55 5.53 -10.23
N ALA A 118 1.18 6.07 -9.19
CA ALA A 118 2.60 6.40 -9.14
C ALA A 118 3.05 7.32 -10.30
N GLY A 119 2.18 8.26 -10.70
CA GLY A 119 2.44 9.18 -11.81
C GLY A 119 2.35 8.56 -13.20
N LYS A 120 1.84 7.32 -13.33
CA LYS A 120 1.64 6.65 -14.63
C LYS A 120 0.15 6.52 -14.94
N VAL A 121 -0.24 6.95 -16.14
CA VAL A 121 -1.59 6.76 -16.69
C VAL A 121 -1.58 5.54 -17.61
N ILE A 122 -2.59 4.70 -17.47
CA ILE A 122 -2.79 3.46 -18.22
C ILE A 122 -4.19 3.52 -18.86
N THR A 123 -4.46 2.62 -19.80
CA THR A 123 -5.83 2.35 -20.29
C THR A 123 -6.77 2.16 -19.09
N ARG A 124 -8.03 2.59 -19.26
CA ARG A 124 -9.09 2.44 -18.25
C ARG A 124 -9.13 1.01 -17.72
N ASP A 125 -9.27 0.89 -16.40
CA ASP A 125 -9.37 -0.38 -15.65
C ASP A 125 -8.16 -1.31 -15.91
N GLY A 126 -7.01 -0.72 -16.23
CA GLY A 126 -5.80 -1.45 -16.59
C GLY A 126 -4.87 -1.75 -15.43
N LEU A 127 -5.21 -1.35 -14.21
CA LEU A 127 -4.39 -1.47 -13.02
C LEU A 127 -5.23 -1.90 -11.83
N LEU A 128 -4.79 -2.94 -11.11
CA LEU A 128 -5.29 -3.28 -9.80
C LEU A 128 -4.61 -2.38 -8.76
N VAL A 129 -5.39 -1.65 -7.97
CA VAL A 129 -4.91 -0.79 -6.89
C VAL A 129 -5.44 -1.32 -5.57
N ILE A 130 -4.52 -1.75 -4.73
CA ILE A 130 -4.80 -2.20 -3.36
C ILE A 130 -4.56 -1.02 -2.44
N ARG A 131 -5.62 -0.51 -1.80
CA ARG A 131 -5.48 0.48 -0.73
C ARG A 131 -5.39 -0.24 0.60
N TRP A 132 -4.36 0.06 1.38
CA TRP A 132 -4.16 -0.50 2.70
C TRP A 132 -3.57 0.53 3.66
N ARG A 133 -3.77 0.34 4.97
CA ARG A 133 -3.19 1.19 6.01
C ARG A 133 -1.90 0.58 6.54
N THR A 134 -0.99 1.44 6.92
CA THR A 134 0.20 1.07 7.70
C THR A 134 -0.13 0.99 9.19
N SER A 135 0.77 0.41 9.98
CA SER A 135 0.66 0.30 11.44
C SER A 135 0.52 1.67 12.13
N THR A 136 1.14 2.69 11.56
CA THR A 136 1.07 4.11 11.95
C THR A 136 -0.22 4.82 11.52
N GLY A 137 -1.02 4.19 10.65
CA GLY A 137 -2.29 4.72 10.13
C GLY A 137 -2.21 5.51 8.82
N ALA A 138 -1.03 5.61 8.18
CA ALA A 138 -0.95 6.18 6.84
C ALA A 138 -1.51 5.21 5.79
N GLU A 139 -2.25 5.72 4.82
CA GLU A 139 -2.81 4.92 3.73
C GLU A 139 -1.84 4.86 2.54
N ILE A 140 -1.65 3.66 2.00
CA ILE A 140 -0.82 3.36 0.84
C ILE A 140 -1.70 2.74 -0.24
N ASP A 141 -1.60 3.29 -1.45
CA ASP A 141 -2.10 2.67 -2.66
C ASP A 141 -0.96 1.90 -3.33
N THR A 142 -1.13 0.59 -3.56
CA THR A 142 -0.15 -0.31 -4.21
C THR A 142 -0.70 -0.75 -5.55
N GLY A 143 0.03 -0.44 -6.63
CA GLY A 143 -0.44 -0.69 -8.00
C GLY A 143 0.20 -1.90 -8.63
N PHE A 144 -0.63 -2.84 -9.10
CA PHE A 144 -0.22 -4.03 -9.83
C PHE A 144 -0.94 -4.12 -11.18
N ARG A 145 -0.17 -4.35 -12.24
CA ARG A 145 -0.70 -4.56 -13.58
C ARG A 145 -0.47 -6.02 -13.98
N ALA A 146 -1.52 -6.83 -13.91
CA ALA A 146 -1.46 -8.22 -14.35
C ALA A 146 -1.22 -8.30 -15.87
N VAL A 147 -0.59 -9.40 -16.30
CA VAL A 147 -0.46 -9.74 -17.72
C VAL A 147 -1.84 -10.04 -18.31
N ASP A 148 -2.62 -10.87 -17.62
CA ASP A 148 -4.02 -11.13 -17.94
C ASP A 148 -4.93 -10.20 -17.12
N LYS A 149 -5.74 -9.41 -17.80
CA LYS A 149 -6.67 -8.47 -17.17
C LYS A 149 -8.00 -9.12 -16.79
N TYR A 150 -8.32 -10.28 -17.35
CA TYR A 150 -9.55 -11.00 -17.00
C TYR A 150 -9.54 -11.46 -15.53
N GLU A 151 -8.34 -11.59 -14.94
CA GLU A 151 -8.17 -11.92 -13.53
C GLU A 151 -8.68 -10.81 -12.59
N TYR A 152 -8.82 -9.56 -13.04
CA TYR A 152 -9.24 -8.46 -12.17
C TYR A 152 -10.64 -8.65 -11.58
N ASP A 153 -11.57 -9.24 -12.33
CA ASP A 153 -12.92 -9.50 -11.85
C ASP A 153 -12.91 -10.57 -10.74
N GLU A 154 -12.03 -11.57 -10.83
CA GLU A 154 -11.83 -12.58 -9.78
C GLU A 154 -11.23 -11.95 -8.52
N TRP A 155 -10.22 -11.09 -8.68
CA TRP A 155 -9.61 -10.35 -7.58
C TRP A 155 -10.62 -9.48 -6.81
N LEU A 156 -11.51 -8.79 -7.52
CA LEU A 156 -12.56 -7.99 -6.90
C LEU A 156 -13.61 -8.89 -6.23
N THR A 157 -14.01 -9.98 -6.88
CA THR A 157 -15.03 -10.90 -6.36
C THR A 157 -14.60 -11.57 -5.06
N VAL A 158 -13.37 -12.10 -5.01
CA VAL A 158 -12.84 -12.77 -3.82
C VAL A 158 -12.81 -11.80 -2.64
N TRP A 159 -12.35 -10.57 -2.87
CA TRP A 159 -12.20 -9.58 -1.80
C TRP A 159 -13.52 -8.99 -1.31
N ASP A 160 -14.47 -8.74 -2.22
CA ASP A 160 -15.82 -8.24 -1.88
C ASP A 160 -16.68 -9.31 -1.20
N ALA A 161 -16.53 -10.58 -1.59
CA ALA A 161 -17.25 -11.70 -1.00
C ALA A 161 -16.88 -11.92 0.48
N GLU A 162 -15.62 -11.72 0.85
CA GLU A 162 -15.15 -11.92 2.23
C GLU A 162 -15.41 -10.72 3.14
N THR A 163 -15.26 -9.49 2.64
CA THR A 163 -15.67 -8.30 3.41
C THR A 163 -17.14 -8.34 3.79
N SER A 164 -18.00 -8.85 2.90
CA SER A 164 -19.42 -9.10 3.19
C SER A 164 -19.65 -10.21 4.23
N HIS A 165 -18.73 -11.18 4.35
CA HIS A 165 -18.87 -12.33 5.26
C HIS A 165 -18.51 -11.96 6.71
N ASP A 166 -17.53 -11.08 6.91
CA ASP A 166 -17.12 -10.58 8.23
C ASP A 166 -18.13 -9.59 8.83
N ASP A 167 -18.69 -8.68 8.01
CA ASP A 167 -19.73 -7.76 8.46
C ASP A 167 -20.96 -8.51 9.00
N ASN A 168 -21.34 -9.61 8.35
CA ASN A 168 -22.47 -10.44 8.78
C ASN A 168 -22.17 -11.33 10.01
N ARG A 169 -20.90 -11.68 10.26
CA ARG A 169 -20.49 -12.36 11.50
C ARG A 169 -20.48 -11.41 12.70
N SER A 170 -20.02 -10.18 12.50
CA SER A 170 -19.96 -9.17 13.57
C SER A 170 -21.35 -8.71 14.04
N SER A 171 -22.32 -8.59 13.12
CA SER A 171 -23.71 -8.27 13.44
C SER A 171 -24.39 -9.39 14.24
N ASN A 172 -24.25 -10.65 13.82
CA ASN A 172 -24.86 -11.80 14.50
C ASN A 172 -24.28 -12.07 15.90
N SER A 173 -23.02 -11.70 16.17
CA SER A 173 -22.43 -11.84 17.51
C SER A 173 -22.98 -10.84 18.53
N SER A 174 -23.51 -9.70 18.07
CA SER A 174 -24.07 -8.66 18.95
C SER A 174 -25.50 -8.98 19.41
N ASP A 175 -26.27 -9.67 18.56
CA ASP A 175 -27.65 -10.05 18.87
C ASP A 175 -27.76 -11.27 19.81
N ASN A 176 -26.78 -12.20 19.76
CA ASN A 176 -26.79 -13.40 20.60
C ASN A 176 -26.45 -13.15 22.08
N ASN A 177 -25.86 -12.00 22.43
CA ASN A 177 -25.49 -11.69 23.82
C ASN A 177 -26.63 -11.01 24.61
N VAL A 178 -27.78 -10.74 23.98
CA VAL A 178 -28.94 -10.09 24.62
C VAL A 178 -29.96 -11.11 25.17
N GLN A 179 -29.89 -12.38 24.77
CA GLN A 179 -30.88 -13.39 25.16
C GLN A 179 -30.54 -14.20 26.43
N ASP A 180 -29.31 -14.15 26.96
CA ASP A 180 -28.93 -14.97 28.13
C ASP A 180 -29.24 -14.31 29.50
N GLY A 181 -29.85 -13.13 29.51
CA GLY A 181 -30.12 -12.35 30.74
C GLY A 181 -31.54 -12.46 31.32
N LYS A 182 -32.46 -13.24 30.74
CA LYS A 182 -33.89 -13.18 31.11
C LYS A 182 -34.56 -14.46 31.62
N ASN A 183 -33.83 -15.56 31.80
CA ASN A 183 -34.40 -16.79 32.36
C ASN A 183 -33.82 -17.12 33.74
N GLY A 184 -34.24 -16.37 34.74
CA GLY A 184 -33.98 -16.70 36.14
C GLY A 184 -35.00 -16.07 37.05
N VAL A 185 -35.65 -16.90 37.86
CA VAL A 185 -36.59 -16.56 38.96
C VAL A 185 -38.07 -16.58 38.56
N ASN A 186 -38.63 -17.79 38.54
CA ASN A 186 -39.96 -18.06 39.08
C ASN A 186 -39.88 -19.38 39.86
N GLY A 187 -39.82 -19.25 41.18
CA GLY A 187 -39.86 -20.32 42.18
C GLY A 187 -40.28 -19.72 43.51
#